data_AF-A0A2C5Y463-F1
#
_entry.id   AF-A0A2C5Y463-F1
#
_cell.length_a   1.000
_cell.length_b   1.000
_cell.length_c   1.000
_cell.angle_alpha   90.00
_cell.angle_beta   90.00
_cell.angle_gamma   90.00
#
_symmetry.space_group_name_H-M   'P 1'
#
loop_
_entity.id
_entity.type
_entity.pdbx_description
1 polymer ?
#
loop_
_entity_poly.entity_id
_entity_poly.type
_entity_poly.pdbx_seq_one_letter_code
_entity_poly.pdbx_strand_id
1 'polypeptide(L)'
;MQFFILLFLASLVSATTTTLTIPCIRPSPTTSTIACLATTTIIIESPLPSCPPPPPLLPGGPCPISPSCPPSGLDIHYFSNPFGGYSRAGQIPSSYYLSQHLVPRTSSRTNVSYFPQDHPPNLPSVFPDPSLPTAPYWVGWTRVTNGGVVVDANNFTLVYEGFYRAPRTGVYSICTTADNENDVFWGHGNAFSCLHGGADANAKPLVVTTGGNYINDIRCADVSLLQGQYYPFRSVMGDWQGPSAFNFTITEPGRSFESRTNDFTGRAYPHACGLFG
;
A
#
# COMPACT_ATOMS: atom_id res chain seq x y z
N MET A 1 75.32 -19.94 -24.62
CA MET A 1 74.82 -21.17 -25.26
C MET A 1 73.35 -20.96 -25.59
N GLN A 2 73.06 -21.03 -26.90
CA GLN A 2 71.77 -21.23 -27.58
C GLN A 2 70.53 -20.43 -27.14
N PHE A 3 70.26 -19.38 -27.92
CA PHE A 3 68.90 -18.93 -28.23
C PHE A 3 68.22 -19.93 -29.18
N PHE A 4 67.04 -20.43 -28.82
CA PHE A 4 66.13 -21.09 -29.74
C PHE A 4 65.13 -20.08 -30.29
N ILE A 5 65.22 -19.81 -31.59
CA ILE A 5 64.21 -19.08 -32.35
C ILE A 5 63.23 -20.13 -32.89
N LEU A 6 62.00 -20.18 -32.35
CA LEU A 6 60.88 -20.84 -33.03
C LEU A 6 60.20 -19.82 -33.94
N LEU A 7 60.41 -19.96 -35.26
CA LEU A 7 59.55 -19.34 -36.26
C LEU A 7 58.22 -20.09 -36.29
N PHE A 8 57.14 -19.46 -35.82
CA PHE A 8 55.78 -19.83 -36.21
C PHE A 8 55.37 -18.94 -37.39
N LEU A 9 55.10 -19.57 -38.54
CA LEU A 9 54.35 -18.95 -39.63
C LEU A 9 52.92 -18.67 -39.13
N ALA A 10 52.67 -17.42 -38.75
CA ALA A 10 51.33 -16.96 -38.42
C ALA A 10 50.53 -16.77 -39.72
N SER A 11 49.56 -17.65 -39.95
CA SER A 11 48.42 -17.32 -40.81
C SER A 11 47.63 -16.20 -40.12
N LEU A 12 47.58 -15.02 -40.75
CA LEU A 12 46.78 -13.88 -40.30
C LEU A 12 45.29 -14.21 -40.44
N VAL A 13 44.73 -14.88 -39.43
CA VAL A 13 43.29 -14.86 -39.18
C VAL A 13 43.05 -13.75 -38.16
N SER A 14 42.38 -12.67 -38.56
CA SER A 14 41.92 -11.62 -37.65
C SER A 14 40.99 -12.25 -36.61
N ALA A 15 41.53 -12.58 -35.44
CA ALA A 15 40.74 -13.01 -34.30
C ALA A 15 40.09 -11.76 -33.67
N THR A 16 38.79 -11.59 -33.87
CA THR A 16 37.99 -10.60 -33.15
C THR A 16 37.87 -11.04 -31.70
N THR A 17 38.31 -10.20 -30.77
CA THR A 17 38.11 -10.44 -29.33
C THR A 17 36.83 -9.72 -28.91
N THR A 18 35.87 -10.46 -28.35
CA THR A 18 34.63 -9.89 -27.82
C THR A 18 34.61 -10.08 -26.32
N THR A 19 34.58 -8.97 -25.58
CA THR A 19 34.47 -8.97 -24.12
C THR A 19 33.00 -8.88 -23.76
N LEU A 20 32.50 -9.86 -22.99
CA LEU A 20 31.12 -9.88 -22.50
C LEU A 20 31.14 -9.78 -20.98
N THR A 21 30.61 -8.69 -20.44
CA THR A 21 30.53 -8.45 -18.99
C THR A 21 29.15 -8.88 -18.51
N ILE A 22 29.09 -9.92 -17.67
CA ILE A 22 27.83 -10.41 -17.07
C ILE A 22 27.86 -10.03 -15.58
N PRO A 23 26.91 -9.21 -15.08
CA PRO A 23 26.80 -8.96 -13.65
C PRO A 23 26.33 -10.24 -12.93
N CYS A 24 27.14 -10.78 -12.01
CA CYS A 24 26.84 -11.99 -11.26
C CYS A 24 27.15 -11.84 -9.75
N ILE A 25 26.41 -12.60 -8.93
CA ILE A 25 26.35 -12.52 -7.45
C ILE A 25 27.43 -13.40 -6.79
N ARG A 26 28.67 -13.42 -7.29
CA ARG A 26 29.74 -14.25 -6.71
C ARG A 26 30.79 -13.41 -5.98
N PRO A 27 31.27 -13.87 -4.80
CA PRO A 27 32.21 -13.13 -3.94
C PRO A 27 33.66 -13.14 -4.43
N SER A 28 33.98 -13.80 -5.55
CA SER A 28 35.33 -13.84 -6.11
C SER A 28 35.30 -13.78 -7.62
N PRO A 29 36.13 -12.93 -8.25
CA PRO A 29 36.20 -12.86 -9.70
C PRO A 29 36.70 -14.19 -10.25
N THR A 30 35.99 -14.75 -11.22
CA THR A 30 36.44 -15.95 -11.95
C THR A 30 36.64 -15.55 -13.40
N THR A 31 37.85 -15.77 -13.93
CA THR A 31 38.13 -15.56 -15.36
C THR A 31 38.04 -16.90 -16.05
N SER A 32 37.11 -17.04 -16.99
CA SER A 32 36.98 -18.23 -17.82
C SER A 32 37.27 -17.87 -19.27
N THR A 33 38.19 -18.61 -19.90
CA THR A 33 38.53 -18.44 -21.31
C THR A 33 37.99 -19.62 -22.09
N ILE A 34 37.05 -19.37 -23.01
CA ILE A 34 36.55 -20.39 -23.93
C ILE A 34 37.20 -20.13 -25.28
N ALA A 35 38.12 -21.02 -25.68
CA ALA A 35 38.76 -20.96 -26.98
C ALA A 35 37.93 -21.77 -27.99
N CYS A 36 37.29 -21.09 -28.94
CA CYS A 36 36.78 -21.72 -30.16
C CYS A 36 37.69 -21.33 -31.33
N LEU A 37 37.80 -22.21 -32.33
CA LEU A 37 38.80 -22.24 -33.42
C LEU A 37 38.99 -20.96 -34.27
N ALA A 38 38.32 -19.84 -33.98
CA ALA A 38 38.58 -18.55 -34.60
C ALA A 38 38.20 -17.31 -33.74
N THR A 39 37.70 -17.48 -32.51
CA THR A 39 37.19 -16.35 -31.68
C THR A 39 37.42 -16.63 -30.21
N THR A 40 38.08 -15.69 -29.53
CA THR A 40 38.31 -15.75 -28.09
C THR A 40 37.28 -14.86 -27.41
N THR A 41 36.39 -15.47 -26.62
CA THR A 41 35.47 -14.74 -25.75
C THR A 41 36.07 -14.67 -24.35
N ILE A 42 36.26 -13.46 -23.84
CA ILE A 42 36.72 -13.21 -22.46
C ILE A 42 35.49 -12.79 -21.65
N ILE A 43 35.13 -13.59 -20.65
CA ILE A 43 34.08 -13.24 -19.68
C ILE A 43 34.78 -12.67 -18.45
N ILE A 44 34.54 -11.39 -18.17
CA ILE A 44 35.03 -10.71 -16.97
C ILE A 44 33.85 -10.61 -16.00
N GLU A 45 33.85 -11.45 -14.98
CA GLU A 45 32.95 -11.34 -13.84
C GLU A 45 33.55 -10.36 -12.84
N SER A 46 33.13 -9.09 -12.90
CA SER A 46 33.50 -8.11 -11.88
C SER A 46 32.59 -8.27 -10.65
N PRO A 47 33.12 -8.43 -9.42
CA PRO A 47 32.29 -8.38 -8.24
C PRO A 47 31.63 -6.99 -8.19
N LEU A 48 30.30 -6.96 -8.07
CA LEU A 48 29.61 -5.72 -7.73
C LEU A 48 30.23 -5.22 -6.41
N PRO A 49 30.55 -3.92 -6.28
CA PRO A 49 30.87 -3.37 -4.97
C PRO A 49 29.74 -3.80 -4.05
N SER A 50 30.07 -4.51 -2.96
CA SER A 50 29.11 -5.03 -2.00
C SER A 50 28.08 -3.94 -1.74
N CYS A 51 26.84 -4.12 -2.23
CA CYS A 51 25.83 -3.10 -2.05
C CYS A 51 25.79 -2.81 -0.55
N PRO A 52 25.91 -1.53 -0.12
CA PRO A 52 25.74 -1.22 1.28
C PRO A 52 24.42 -1.85 1.72
N PRO A 53 24.38 -2.46 2.92
CA PRO A 53 23.14 -3.06 3.41
C PRO A 53 22.03 -2.02 3.30
N PRO A 54 20.83 -2.42 2.82
CA PRO A 54 19.73 -1.48 2.69
C PRO A 54 19.54 -0.77 4.03
N PRO A 55 19.27 0.55 4.00
CA PRO A 55 19.10 1.32 5.22
C PRO A 55 18.03 0.64 6.09
N PRO A 56 18.23 0.60 7.42
CA PRO A 56 17.31 -0.07 8.31
C PRO A 56 15.91 0.53 8.16
N LEU A 57 14.90 -0.34 8.12
CA LEU A 57 13.51 0.07 8.10
C LEU A 57 13.18 0.78 9.41
N LEU A 58 12.75 2.04 9.30
CA LEU A 58 12.32 2.84 10.45
C LEU A 58 10.81 2.72 10.61
N PRO A 59 10.28 2.58 11.85
CA PRO A 59 8.85 2.70 12.10
C PRO A 59 8.29 4.01 11.53
N GLY A 60 7.15 3.93 10.85
CA GLY A 60 6.55 5.05 10.11
C GLY A 60 7.21 5.36 8.76
N GLY A 61 8.31 4.69 8.41
CA GLY A 61 9.06 4.87 7.17
C GLY A 61 8.47 4.17 5.94
N PRO A 62 9.13 4.30 4.77
CA PRO A 62 8.70 3.67 3.54
C PRO A 62 9.12 2.19 3.46
N CYS A 63 8.53 1.46 2.50
CA CYS A 63 8.91 0.10 2.14
C CYS A 63 9.52 0.04 0.74
N PRO A 64 10.39 -0.97 0.48
CA PRO A 64 10.66 -1.39 -0.88
C PRO A 64 9.41 -2.03 -1.51
N ILE A 65 9.16 -1.73 -2.77
CA ILE A 65 8.13 -2.40 -3.59
C ILE A 65 8.76 -2.96 -4.86
N SER A 66 8.07 -3.89 -5.52
CA SER A 66 8.49 -4.44 -6.80
C SER A 66 8.61 -3.33 -7.86
N PRO A 67 9.76 -3.17 -8.53
CA PRO A 67 9.95 -2.13 -9.55
C PRO A 67 9.01 -2.23 -10.75
N SER A 68 8.48 -3.43 -11.02
CA SER A 68 7.52 -3.67 -12.10
C SER A 68 6.07 -3.45 -11.70
N CYS A 69 5.80 -3.10 -10.43
CA CYS A 69 4.44 -2.95 -9.95
C CYS A 69 3.82 -1.63 -10.44
N PRO A 70 2.71 -1.67 -11.19
CA PRO A 70 2.07 -0.45 -11.67
C PRO A 70 1.28 0.26 -10.54
N PRO A 71 1.11 1.59 -10.61
CA PRO A 71 0.21 2.34 -9.74
C PRO A 71 -1.26 2.03 -10.07
N SER A 72 -1.72 0.85 -9.68
CA SER A 72 -3.05 0.32 -10.01
C SER A 72 -4.11 0.58 -8.94
N GLY A 73 -3.81 1.47 -7.99
CA GLY A 73 -4.69 1.84 -6.89
C GLY A 73 -4.40 1.08 -5.60
N LEU A 74 -5.19 1.39 -4.59
CA LEU A 74 -5.22 0.71 -3.30
C LEU A 74 -6.12 -0.52 -3.40
N ASP A 75 -5.79 -1.55 -2.64
CA ASP A 75 -6.72 -2.64 -2.40
C ASP A 75 -7.83 -2.14 -1.46
N ILE A 76 -9.07 -2.54 -1.72
CA ILE A 76 -10.22 -2.25 -0.87
C ILE A 76 -10.92 -3.55 -0.49
N HIS A 77 -11.11 -3.78 0.80
CA HIS A 77 -11.71 -4.99 1.35
C HIS A 77 -12.96 -4.66 2.17
N TYR A 78 -14.05 -5.38 1.92
CA TYR A 78 -15.29 -5.27 2.68
C TYR A 78 -15.41 -6.40 3.71
N PHE A 79 -15.63 -6.03 4.97
CA PHE A 79 -15.98 -6.94 6.07
C PHE A 79 -17.33 -6.56 6.66
N SER A 80 -18.12 -7.56 7.07
CA SER A 80 -19.27 -7.29 7.94
C SER A 80 -18.81 -7.02 9.35
N ASN A 81 -19.31 -5.93 9.92
CA ASN A 81 -19.33 -5.72 11.36
C ASN A 81 -20.73 -6.02 11.91
N PRO A 82 -20.90 -6.13 13.24
CA PRO A 82 -22.22 -6.15 13.86
C PRO A 82 -22.89 -4.77 13.77
N PHE A 83 -24.20 -4.76 13.50
CA PHE A 83 -25.04 -3.57 13.65
C PHE A 83 -24.92 -3.04 15.09
N GLY A 84 -24.69 -1.74 15.27
CA GLY A 84 -24.46 -1.15 16.59
C GLY A 84 -23.04 -1.28 17.16
N GLY A 85 -22.19 -2.12 16.56
CA GLY A 85 -20.98 -2.65 17.21
C GLY A 85 -19.65 -2.01 16.83
N TYR A 86 -19.57 -1.24 15.75
CA TYR A 86 -18.34 -0.56 15.32
C TYR A 86 -18.31 0.89 15.82
N SER A 87 -17.14 1.52 15.98
CA SER A 87 -16.99 2.98 16.17
C SER A 87 -17.61 3.63 17.43
N ARG A 88 -18.29 2.86 18.29
CA ARG A 88 -18.70 3.35 19.61
C ARG A 88 -17.57 3.20 20.61
N ALA A 89 -17.32 4.24 21.40
CA ALA A 89 -16.34 4.19 22.49
C ALA A 89 -16.59 2.96 23.38
N GLY A 90 -15.58 2.09 23.51
CA GLY A 90 -15.66 0.84 24.28
C GLY A 90 -16.22 -0.38 23.52
N GLN A 91 -16.50 -0.26 22.22
CA GLN A 91 -16.92 -1.37 21.36
C GLN A 91 -15.75 -1.96 20.55
N ILE A 92 -16.08 -2.66 19.46
CA ILE A 92 -15.15 -3.44 18.64
C ILE A 92 -14.08 -2.50 18.04
N PRO A 93 -12.78 -2.80 18.17
CA PRO A 93 -11.72 -1.94 17.63
C PRO A 93 -11.74 -1.93 16.10
N SER A 94 -11.27 -0.85 15.46
CA SER A 94 -11.24 -0.73 14.00
C SER A 94 -10.55 -1.91 13.31
N SER A 95 -9.46 -2.42 13.90
CA SER A 95 -8.70 -3.57 13.39
C SER A 95 -9.26 -4.95 13.78
N TYR A 96 -10.53 -5.07 14.19
CA TYR A 96 -11.12 -6.34 14.63
C TYR A 96 -11.01 -7.47 13.61
N TYR A 97 -11.11 -7.15 12.32
CA TYR A 97 -11.01 -8.13 11.23
C TYR A 97 -9.67 -8.87 11.23
N LEU A 98 -8.60 -8.24 11.74
CA LEU A 98 -7.31 -8.89 11.95
C LEU A 98 -7.37 -9.84 13.14
N SER A 99 -7.84 -9.36 14.30
CA SER A 99 -7.91 -10.14 15.54
C SER A 99 -8.86 -11.34 15.46
N GLN A 100 -9.89 -11.25 14.63
CA GLN A 100 -10.89 -12.30 14.40
C GLN A 100 -10.57 -13.15 13.16
N HIS A 101 -9.47 -12.88 12.45
CA HIS A 101 -9.06 -13.58 11.23
C HIS A 101 -10.17 -13.67 10.18
N LEU A 102 -10.89 -12.56 9.98
CA LEU A 102 -11.97 -12.52 9.01
C LEU A 102 -11.43 -12.54 7.58
N VAL A 103 -12.18 -13.17 6.69
CA VAL A 103 -11.96 -13.10 5.25
C VAL A 103 -12.85 -11.98 4.69
N PRO A 104 -12.33 -11.09 3.81
CA PRO A 104 -13.17 -10.11 3.15
C PRO A 104 -14.34 -10.78 2.42
N ARG A 105 -15.54 -10.21 2.54
CA ARG A 105 -16.71 -10.64 1.73
C ARG A 105 -16.51 -10.35 0.25
N THR A 106 -15.93 -9.19 -0.01
CA THR A 106 -15.63 -8.68 -1.35
C THR A 106 -14.32 -7.92 -1.29
N SER A 107 -13.58 -7.92 -2.39
CA SER A 107 -12.36 -7.11 -2.54
C SER A 107 -12.28 -6.54 -3.94
N SER A 108 -11.68 -5.37 -4.08
CA SER A 108 -11.48 -4.69 -5.37
C SER A 108 -10.24 -3.78 -5.30
N ARG A 109 -10.06 -2.93 -6.31
CA ARG A 109 -9.07 -1.86 -6.32
C ARG A 109 -9.70 -0.50 -6.59
N THR A 110 -9.10 0.54 -6.02
CA THR A 110 -9.56 1.93 -6.20
C THR A 110 -8.42 2.93 -6.10
N ASN A 111 -8.49 4.00 -6.89
CA ASN A 111 -7.65 5.18 -6.68
C ASN A 111 -8.34 6.25 -5.83
N VAL A 112 -9.64 6.07 -5.54
CA VAL A 112 -10.46 7.06 -4.86
C VAL A 112 -10.78 6.58 -3.44
N SER A 113 -10.65 7.49 -2.47
CA SER A 113 -10.99 7.29 -1.06
C SER A 113 -12.08 8.25 -0.60
N TYR A 114 -13.18 8.27 -1.34
CA TYR A 114 -14.31 9.16 -1.10
C TYR A 114 -15.62 8.55 -1.55
N PHE A 115 -16.62 8.69 -0.71
CA PHE A 115 -18.02 8.58 -1.10
C PHE A 115 -18.85 9.59 -0.28
N PRO A 116 -19.87 10.21 -0.89
CA PRO A 116 -20.67 11.24 -0.22
C PRO A 116 -21.49 10.65 0.92
N GLN A 117 -22.18 11.47 1.71
CA GLN A 117 -23.23 10.90 2.56
C GLN A 117 -24.33 10.30 1.69
N ASP A 118 -24.81 9.10 2.05
CA ASP A 118 -26.05 8.55 1.51
C ASP A 118 -27.26 8.86 2.40
N HIS A 119 -28.43 8.46 1.94
CA HIS A 119 -29.66 8.53 2.70
C HIS A 119 -30.39 7.20 2.60
N PRO A 120 -31.13 6.80 3.64
CA PRO A 120 -31.88 5.57 3.59
C PRO A 120 -32.95 5.69 2.49
N PRO A 121 -33.08 4.68 1.61
CA PRO A 121 -34.16 4.63 0.64
C PRO A 121 -35.51 4.38 1.34
N ASN A 122 -36.60 4.48 0.57
CA ASN A 122 -37.93 4.09 1.05
C ASN A 122 -38.06 2.55 1.13
N LEU A 123 -37.39 1.94 2.12
CA LEU A 123 -37.39 0.51 2.41
C LEU A 123 -38.04 0.22 3.77
N PRO A 124 -38.61 -0.98 3.97
CA PRO A 124 -39.06 -1.42 5.29
C PRO A 124 -37.91 -1.42 6.30
N SER A 125 -38.18 -0.96 7.52
CA SER A 125 -37.21 -1.00 8.62
C SER A 125 -37.62 -1.99 9.71
N VAL A 126 -36.62 -2.56 10.36
CA VAL A 126 -36.73 -3.42 11.56
C VAL A 126 -35.79 -2.90 12.64
N PHE A 127 -35.94 -3.38 13.88
CA PHE A 127 -35.09 -3.00 15.01
C PHE A 127 -34.45 -4.27 15.59
N PRO A 128 -33.38 -4.77 14.94
CA PRO A 128 -32.86 -6.10 15.21
C PRO A 128 -32.07 -6.17 16.53
N ASP A 129 -31.57 -5.03 17.02
CA ASP A 129 -30.84 -4.93 18.27
C ASP A 129 -31.74 -4.34 19.37
N PRO A 130 -32.17 -5.13 20.37
CA PRO A 130 -32.98 -4.65 21.49
C PRO A 130 -32.29 -3.57 22.34
N SER A 131 -30.95 -3.48 22.31
CA SER A 131 -30.19 -2.43 22.99
C SER A 131 -30.22 -1.09 22.25
N LEU A 132 -30.67 -1.10 20.98
CA LEU A 132 -30.84 0.07 20.12
C LEU A 132 -32.29 0.16 19.58
N PRO A 133 -33.31 0.30 20.46
CA PRO A 133 -34.71 0.20 20.08
C PRO A 133 -35.20 1.32 19.14
N THR A 134 -34.40 2.37 18.96
CA THR A 134 -34.68 3.51 18.08
C THR A 134 -33.80 3.55 16.83
N ALA A 135 -32.88 2.58 16.67
CA ALA A 135 -31.98 2.53 15.53
C ALA A 135 -32.54 1.56 14.47
N PRO A 136 -33.14 2.08 13.38
CA PRO A 136 -33.69 1.23 12.34
C PRO A 136 -32.56 0.56 11.53
N TYR A 137 -32.83 -0.68 11.12
CA TYR A 137 -32.14 -1.40 10.07
C TYR A 137 -33.08 -1.49 8.87
N TRP A 138 -32.69 -0.94 7.72
CA TRP A 138 -33.46 -0.96 6.49
C TRP A 138 -33.17 -2.22 5.68
N VAL A 139 -34.17 -3.09 5.57
CA VAL A 139 -34.02 -4.42 4.99
C VAL A 139 -33.68 -4.33 3.51
N GLY A 140 -32.52 -4.87 3.13
CA GLY A 140 -32.04 -4.90 1.75
C GLY A 140 -31.40 -3.59 1.29
N TRP A 141 -31.12 -2.66 2.18
CA TRP A 141 -30.39 -1.44 1.82
C TRP A 141 -28.93 -1.77 1.53
N THR A 142 -28.53 -1.59 0.27
CA THR A 142 -27.15 -1.75 -0.18
C THR A 142 -26.63 -0.46 -0.80
N ARG A 143 -25.30 -0.31 -0.82
CA ARG A 143 -24.63 0.82 -1.43
C ARG A 143 -23.39 0.38 -2.20
N VAL A 144 -23.14 1.04 -3.34
CA VAL A 144 -21.86 0.95 -4.06
C VAL A 144 -20.90 1.99 -3.48
N THR A 145 -19.71 1.55 -3.08
CA THR A 145 -18.62 2.40 -2.57
C THR A 145 -17.45 2.41 -3.56
N ASN A 146 -16.25 2.78 -3.11
CA ASN A 146 -15.08 2.87 -3.98
C ASN A 146 -14.70 1.51 -4.59
N GLY A 147 -14.14 1.52 -5.80
CA GLY A 147 -13.78 0.29 -6.51
C GLY A 147 -14.97 -0.59 -6.91
N GLY A 148 -16.21 -0.08 -6.82
CA GLY A 148 -17.42 -0.82 -7.15
C GLY A 148 -17.84 -1.84 -6.08
N VAL A 149 -17.27 -1.76 -4.87
CA VAL A 149 -17.62 -2.66 -3.76
C VAL A 149 -19.04 -2.37 -3.30
N VAL A 150 -19.89 -3.40 -3.30
CA VAL A 150 -21.26 -3.30 -2.78
C VAL A 150 -21.27 -3.77 -1.33
N VAL A 151 -21.78 -2.92 -0.44
CA VAL A 151 -21.89 -3.18 1.00
C VAL A 151 -23.36 -3.21 1.45
N ASP A 152 -23.62 -3.88 2.56
CA ASP A 152 -24.81 -3.59 3.37
C ASP A 152 -24.67 -2.17 3.92
N ALA A 153 -25.55 -1.27 3.49
CA ALA A 153 -25.47 0.15 3.82
C ALA A 153 -25.96 0.47 5.23
N ASN A 154 -26.43 -0.53 5.99
CA ASN A 154 -26.78 -0.33 7.39
C ASN A 154 -25.56 -0.41 8.31
N ASN A 155 -24.57 -1.22 7.96
CA ASN A 155 -23.36 -1.42 8.76
C ASN A 155 -22.31 -2.18 7.96
N PHE A 156 -21.08 -1.66 7.94
CA PHE A 156 -19.98 -2.28 7.23
C PHE A 156 -18.62 -1.81 7.73
N THR A 157 -17.57 -2.52 7.31
CA THR A 157 -16.18 -2.07 7.43
C THR A 157 -15.50 -2.14 6.08
N LEU A 158 -14.86 -1.05 5.67
CA LEU A 158 -14.00 -0.98 4.50
C LEU A 158 -12.56 -0.75 4.93
N VAL A 159 -11.66 -1.60 4.44
CA VAL A 159 -10.21 -1.46 4.63
C VAL A 159 -9.60 -1.09 3.30
N TYR A 160 -9.03 0.11 3.23
CA TYR A 160 -8.21 0.55 2.10
C TYR A 160 -6.76 0.31 2.48
N GLU A 161 -6.00 -0.45 1.70
CA GLU A 161 -4.59 -0.70 1.98
C GLU A 161 -3.71 -0.75 0.75
N GLY A 162 -2.43 -0.42 0.94
CA GLY A 162 -1.43 -0.40 -0.12
C GLY A 162 -0.32 0.59 0.19
N PHE A 163 0.25 1.18 -0.85
CA PHE A 163 1.32 2.18 -0.72
C PHE A 163 0.96 3.49 -1.39
N TYR A 164 1.30 4.59 -0.74
CA TYR A 164 1.32 5.92 -1.34
C TYR A 164 2.76 6.29 -1.75
N ARG A 165 2.95 6.67 -3.01
CA ARG A 165 4.24 7.14 -3.52
C ARG A 165 4.31 8.66 -3.51
N ALA A 166 5.18 9.23 -2.66
CA ALA A 166 5.30 10.67 -2.51
C ALA A 166 5.90 11.34 -3.78
N PRO A 167 5.20 12.29 -4.44
CA PRO A 167 5.73 12.99 -5.61
C PRO A 167 6.99 13.81 -5.35
N ARG A 168 7.14 14.31 -4.12
CA ARG A 168 8.18 15.24 -3.70
C ARG A 168 8.44 15.13 -2.21
N THR A 169 9.61 15.57 -1.79
CA THR A 169 9.98 15.57 -0.37
C THR A 169 9.29 16.73 0.35
N GLY A 170 8.81 16.48 1.58
CA GLY A 170 8.29 17.52 2.47
C GLY A 170 7.24 17.01 3.45
N VAL A 171 6.58 17.94 4.13
CA VAL A 171 5.49 17.65 5.07
C VAL A 171 4.17 17.58 4.30
N TYR A 172 3.50 16.42 4.40
CA TYR A 172 2.18 16.18 3.87
C TYR A 172 1.18 16.24 5.02
N SER A 173 0.01 16.81 4.77
CA SER A 173 -1.10 16.76 5.73
C SER A 173 -2.07 15.69 5.29
N ILE A 174 -2.28 14.70 6.15
CA ILE A 174 -3.19 13.59 5.95
C ILE A 174 -4.45 13.89 6.73
N CYS A 175 -5.58 14.01 6.04
CA CYS A 175 -6.85 14.36 6.65
C CYS A 175 -7.91 13.31 6.38
N THR A 176 -8.77 13.07 7.36
CA THR A 176 -9.93 12.19 7.25
C THR A 176 -11.18 12.89 7.73
N THR A 177 -12.33 12.43 7.26
CA THR A 177 -13.67 12.66 7.78
C THR A 177 -14.52 11.46 7.41
N ALA A 178 -15.40 11.04 8.31
CA ALA A 178 -16.24 9.86 8.11
C ALA A 178 -17.54 9.98 8.91
N ASP A 179 -18.57 9.31 8.40
CA ASP A 179 -19.76 8.91 9.14
C ASP A 179 -19.87 7.37 8.96
N ASN A 180 -19.68 6.55 10.00
CA ASN A 180 -19.49 6.94 11.39
C ASN A 180 -18.04 7.14 11.82
N GLU A 181 -17.06 6.36 11.31
CA GLU A 181 -15.66 6.52 11.72
C GLU A 181 -14.66 6.07 10.67
N ASN A 182 -13.47 6.66 10.73
CA ASN A 182 -12.32 6.19 9.98
C ASN A 182 -11.02 6.34 10.78
N ASP A 183 -10.25 5.27 10.80
CA ASP A 183 -8.96 5.15 11.44
C ASP A 183 -7.87 5.01 10.38
N VAL A 184 -6.93 5.96 10.36
CA VAL A 184 -5.82 5.97 9.42
C VAL A 184 -4.55 5.51 10.11
N PHE A 185 -3.86 4.57 9.49
CA PHE A 185 -2.54 4.07 9.87
C PHE A 185 -1.54 4.38 8.77
N TRP A 186 -0.30 4.71 9.14
CA TRP A 186 0.69 5.21 8.20
C TRP A 186 2.09 4.68 8.44
N GLY A 187 2.71 4.20 7.37
CA GLY A 187 4.12 3.82 7.35
C GLY A 187 4.41 2.44 7.94
N HIS A 188 5.67 2.03 7.77
CA HIS A 188 6.18 0.75 8.21
C HIS A 188 5.88 0.47 9.69
N GLY A 189 5.30 -0.69 9.99
CA GLY A 189 5.06 -1.14 11.36
C GLY A 189 3.86 -0.46 12.04
N ASN A 190 3.16 0.45 11.36
CA ASN A 190 1.90 1.02 11.83
C ASN A 190 0.73 0.69 10.89
N ALA A 191 0.87 0.98 9.59
CA ALA A 191 -0.11 0.53 8.59
C ALA A 191 0.01 -0.99 8.39
N PHE A 192 1.18 -1.44 7.98
CA PHE A 192 1.60 -2.84 7.92
C PHE A 192 3.13 -2.93 7.87
N SER A 193 3.67 -4.13 8.08
CA SER A 193 5.12 -4.38 8.09
C SER A 193 5.68 -4.50 6.68
N CYS A 194 6.82 -3.87 6.42
CA CYS A 194 7.57 -4.08 5.18
C CYS A 194 8.29 -5.44 5.19
N LEU A 195 8.41 -6.07 6.35
CA LEU A 195 9.11 -7.34 6.49
C LEU A 195 8.20 -8.51 6.11
N HIS A 196 6.92 -8.48 6.46
CA HIS A 196 6.04 -9.64 6.27
C HIS A 196 4.65 -9.27 5.71
N GLY A 197 4.40 -8.00 5.36
CA GLY A 197 3.12 -7.52 4.82
C GLY A 197 1.94 -7.57 5.79
N GLY A 198 2.17 -7.97 7.04
CA GLY A 198 1.12 -8.08 8.04
C GLY A 198 0.89 -6.76 8.78
N ALA A 199 -0.38 -6.44 9.04
CA ALA A 199 -0.77 -5.36 9.95
C ALA A 199 -0.88 -5.88 11.41
N ASP A 200 -0.58 -5.02 12.38
CA ASP A 200 -0.81 -5.29 13.80
C ASP A 200 -2.22 -4.82 14.20
N ALA A 201 -3.00 -5.71 14.80
CA ALA A 201 -4.34 -5.41 15.31
C ALA A 201 -4.32 -4.38 16.45
N ASN A 202 -3.19 -4.23 17.14
CA ASN A 202 -3.01 -3.27 18.24
C ASN A 202 -2.30 -1.99 17.81
N ALA A 203 -2.03 -1.81 16.51
CA ALA A 203 -1.48 -0.56 16.00
C ALA A 203 -2.38 0.61 16.43
N LYS A 204 -1.78 1.73 16.81
CA LYS A 204 -2.51 2.96 17.12
C LYS A 204 -2.71 3.75 15.83
N PRO A 205 -3.94 4.18 15.49
CA PRO A 205 -4.15 5.05 14.35
C PRO A 205 -3.36 6.35 14.48
N LEU A 206 -2.83 6.85 13.37
CA LEU A 206 -2.24 8.18 13.26
C LEU A 206 -3.29 9.28 13.42
N VAL A 207 -4.46 9.09 12.80
CA VAL A 207 -5.60 10.00 12.91
C VAL A 207 -6.89 9.19 12.94
N VAL A 208 -7.81 9.62 13.81
CA VAL A 208 -9.14 9.04 14.00
C VAL A 208 -10.16 10.14 13.78
N THR A 209 -11.21 9.84 13.01
CA THR A 209 -12.38 10.72 12.88
C THR A 209 -13.64 9.95 13.15
N THR A 210 -14.53 10.57 13.90
CA THR A 210 -15.90 10.12 14.11
C THR A 210 -16.86 11.18 13.58
N GLY A 211 -17.99 10.75 13.05
CA GLY A 211 -19.09 11.59 12.59
C GLY A 211 -20.44 10.97 12.91
N GLY A 212 -21.48 11.70 12.56
CA GLY A 212 -22.85 11.28 12.81
C GLY A 212 -23.82 12.44 12.66
N ASN A 213 -25.08 12.12 12.42
CA ASN A 213 -26.13 13.13 12.19
C ASN A 213 -25.75 14.15 11.12
N TYR A 214 -25.04 13.71 10.07
CA TYR A 214 -24.59 14.56 8.96
C TYR A 214 -23.57 15.64 9.37
N ILE A 215 -22.93 15.51 10.54
CA ILE A 215 -21.87 16.40 11.03
C ILE A 215 -20.57 15.59 11.12
N ASN A 216 -19.66 15.83 10.18
CA ASN A 216 -18.46 15.01 10.00
C ASN A 216 -17.20 15.91 10.08
N ASP A 217 -16.65 16.05 11.29
CA ASP A 217 -15.44 16.83 11.53
C ASP A 217 -14.26 16.31 10.71
N ILE A 218 -13.43 17.22 10.21
CA ILE A 218 -12.15 16.88 9.59
C ILE A 218 -11.08 16.86 10.68
N ARG A 219 -10.30 15.77 10.76
CA ARG A 219 -9.06 15.72 11.55
C ARG A 219 -7.90 15.43 10.63
N CYS A 220 -6.75 16.00 10.96
CA CYS A 220 -5.53 15.87 10.19
C CYS A 220 -4.34 15.52 11.06
N ALA A 221 -3.35 14.88 10.46
CA ALA A 221 -2.03 14.66 11.01
C ALA A 221 -0.97 14.91 9.93
N ASP A 222 0.18 15.41 10.34
CA ASP A 222 1.27 15.71 9.41
C ASP A 222 2.31 14.57 9.39
N VAL A 223 2.79 14.24 8.20
CA VAL A 223 3.85 13.24 7.99
C VAL A 223 4.94 13.79 7.07
N SER A 224 6.20 13.50 7.40
CA SER A 224 7.34 13.88 6.55
C SER A 224 7.67 12.75 5.58
N LEU A 225 7.53 13.02 4.28
CA LEU A 225 7.77 12.03 3.23
C LEU A 225 8.96 12.43 2.35
N LEU A 226 9.66 11.43 1.83
CA LEU A 226 10.75 11.57 0.87
C LEU A 226 10.23 11.26 -0.54
N GLN A 227 10.64 12.08 -1.51
CA GLN A 227 10.27 11.90 -2.90
C GLN A 227 10.57 10.49 -3.41
N GLY A 228 9.60 9.92 -4.14
CA GLY A 228 9.73 8.64 -4.84
C GLY A 228 9.62 7.41 -3.95
N GLN A 229 9.61 7.57 -2.63
CA GLN A 229 9.46 6.48 -1.66
C GLN A 229 7.99 6.05 -1.50
N TYR A 230 7.80 4.79 -1.10
CA TYR A 230 6.49 4.13 -1.02
C TYR A 230 6.11 3.89 0.43
N TYR A 231 5.09 4.58 0.91
CA TYR A 231 4.68 4.54 2.30
C TYR A 231 3.48 3.63 2.48
N PRO A 232 3.56 2.59 3.33
CA PRO A 232 2.39 1.83 3.75
C PRO A 232 1.24 2.73 4.18
N PHE A 233 0.07 2.43 3.68
CA PHE A 233 -1.16 3.12 3.99
C PHE A 233 -2.22 2.07 4.33
N ARG A 234 -2.95 2.30 5.43
CA ARG A 234 -4.12 1.52 5.79
C ARG A 234 -5.17 2.47 6.38
N SER A 235 -6.36 2.50 5.81
CA SER A 235 -7.49 3.29 6.31
C SER A 235 -8.66 2.35 6.55
N VAL A 236 -9.17 2.35 7.77
CA VAL A 236 -10.27 1.48 8.18
C VAL A 236 -11.48 2.34 8.46
N MET A 237 -12.37 2.40 7.48
CA MET A 237 -13.66 3.06 7.61
C MET A 237 -14.67 2.06 8.12
N GLY A 238 -15.50 2.45 9.08
CA GLY A 238 -16.68 1.68 9.38
C GLY A 238 -17.91 2.50 9.72
N ASP A 239 -19.02 1.87 9.40
CA ASP A 239 -20.38 2.31 9.63
C ASP A 239 -21.03 1.32 10.60
N TRP A 240 -21.57 1.82 11.70
CA TRP A 240 -22.21 1.00 12.72
C TRP A 240 -23.73 1.02 12.61
N GLN A 241 -24.29 2.06 12.01
CA GLN A 241 -25.71 2.17 11.74
C GLN A 241 -26.01 3.31 10.76
N GLY A 242 -26.71 2.96 9.68
CA GLY A 242 -27.49 3.92 8.91
C GLY A 242 -26.66 4.71 7.89
N PRO A 243 -26.96 5.99 7.67
CA PRO A 243 -26.23 6.79 6.69
C PRO A 243 -24.74 6.84 6.98
N SER A 244 -23.94 6.73 5.91
CA SER A 244 -22.49 6.75 5.98
C SER A 244 -21.87 7.72 4.97
N ALA A 245 -20.70 8.25 5.32
CA ALA A 245 -19.88 9.09 4.46
C ALA A 245 -18.40 8.80 4.72
N PHE A 246 -17.55 9.06 3.72
CA PHE A 246 -16.12 8.86 3.87
C PHE A 246 -15.36 9.82 2.97
N ASN A 247 -14.32 10.43 3.53
CA ASN A 247 -13.34 11.15 2.75
C ASN A 247 -11.97 11.08 3.44
N PHE A 248 -11.04 10.39 2.82
CA PHE A 248 -9.62 10.47 3.15
C PHE A 248 -8.90 11.32 2.10
N THR A 249 -8.05 12.24 2.54
CA THR A 249 -7.37 13.19 1.65
C THR A 249 -5.92 13.43 2.06
N ILE A 250 -5.10 13.77 1.07
CA ILE A 250 -3.71 14.16 1.28
C ILE A 250 -3.47 15.55 0.66
N THR A 251 -2.89 16.45 1.45
CA THR A 251 -2.35 17.73 0.99
C THR A 251 -0.84 17.62 0.83
N GLU A 252 -0.34 17.92 -0.36
CA GLU A 252 1.10 17.91 -0.62
C GLU A 252 1.83 19.15 -0.06
N PRO A 253 3.17 19.10 0.12
CA PRO A 253 3.95 20.17 0.75
C PRO A 253 3.76 21.57 0.11
N GLY A 254 3.42 22.60 0.88
CA GLY A 254 3.27 23.96 0.34
C GLY A 254 2.09 24.14 -0.62
N ARG A 255 1.10 23.24 -0.56
CA ARG A 255 -0.23 23.47 -1.16
C ARG A 255 -1.21 23.92 -0.07
N SER A 256 -2.30 24.57 -0.48
CA SER A 256 -3.36 24.98 0.45
C SER A 256 -4.23 23.79 0.86
N PHE A 257 -4.92 23.92 1.99
CA PHE A 257 -5.80 22.89 2.51
C PHE A 257 -6.91 22.50 1.51
N GLU A 258 -7.44 23.46 0.74
CA GLU A 258 -8.50 23.27 -0.26
C GLU A 258 -8.07 22.40 -1.44
N SER A 259 -6.77 22.27 -1.66
CA SER A 259 -6.21 21.47 -2.76
C SER A 259 -5.97 19.99 -2.41
N ARG A 260 -6.34 19.58 -1.19
CA ARG A 260 -6.28 18.19 -0.76
C ARG A 260 -7.05 17.28 -1.73
N THR A 261 -6.49 16.12 -2.04
CA THR A 261 -7.09 15.16 -2.99
C THR A 261 -7.41 13.84 -2.32
N ASN A 262 -8.51 13.22 -2.74
CA ASN A 262 -8.90 11.84 -2.44
C ASN A 262 -8.74 10.92 -3.66
N ASP A 263 -8.24 11.45 -4.79
CA ASP A 263 -7.83 10.69 -5.96
C ASP A 263 -6.31 10.54 -5.97
N PHE A 264 -5.87 9.28 -5.91
CA PHE A 264 -4.49 8.86 -5.85
C PHE A 264 -4.02 8.20 -7.15
N THR A 265 -4.67 8.48 -8.27
CA THR A 265 -4.26 7.96 -9.58
C THR A 265 -2.77 8.26 -9.85
N GLY A 266 -2.01 7.22 -10.16
CA GLY A 266 -0.56 7.31 -10.38
C GLY A 266 0.29 7.41 -9.09
N ARG A 267 -0.35 7.48 -7.92
CA ARG A 267 0.29 7.59 -6.59
C ARG A 267 0.02 6.40 -5.68
N ALA A 268 -1.08 5.69 -5.88
CA ALA A 268 -1.46 4.51 -5.11
C ALA A 268 -1.02 3.20 -5.78
N TYR A 269 -0.48 2.29 -4.97
CA TYR A 269 -0.01 0.97 -5.38
C TYR A 269 -0.63 -0.09 -4.47
N PRO A 270 -1.04 -1.25 -4.99
CA PRO A 270 -1.68 -2.29 -4.18
C PRO A 270 -0.72 -2.88 -3.14
N HIS A 271 -1.25 -3.48 -2.09
CA HIS A 271 -0.49 -4.10 -1.02
C HIS A 271 0.45 -5.21 -1.56
N ALA A 272 -0.01 -5.95 -2.57
CA ALA A 272 0.77 -6.98 -3.25
C ALA A 272 2.03 -6.45 -3.98
N CYS A 273 2.22 -5.13 -4.11
CA CYS A 273 3.46 -4.58 -4.64
C CYS A 273 4.64 -4.70 -3.67
N GLY A 274 4.40 -4.89 -2.37
CA GLY A 274 5.47 -4.92 -1.36
C GLY A 274 6.44 -6.08 -1.59
N LEU A 275 7.74 -5.80 -1.41
CA LEU A 275 8.76 -6.84 -1.34
C LEU A 275 8.90 -7.28 0.11
N PHE A 276 7.99 -8.15 0.52
CA PHE A 276 8.01 -8.77 1.85
C PHE A 276 9.02 -9.92 1.88
N GLY A 277 9.74 -10.07 2.99
CA GLY A 277 10.77 -11.07 3.22
C GLY A 277 10.26 -12.38 3.79
#